data_AF-A0A6G6GI43-F1
#
_entry.id   AF-A0A6G6GI43-F1
#
_cell.length_a   1.000
_cell.length_b   1.000
_cell.length_c   1.000
_cell.angle_alpha   90.00
_cell.angle_beta   90.00
_cell.angle_gamma   90.00
#
_symmetry.space_group_name_H-M   'P 1'
#
loop_
_entity.id
_entity.type
_entity.pdbx_description
1 polymer ?
#
loop_
_entity_poly.entity_id
_entity_poly.type
_entity_poly.pdbx_seq_one_letter_code
_entity_poly.pdbx_strand_id
1 'polypeptide(L)'
;MKKKSLVRDVYAVIPLVFSGALCIALIFLLNQKAASTPEFVAQLKNLSTLFISISGFIALLIMVYLASATLRLKSSKEVAVDHLSSFTQKMHNFRSIIELLLRSKMWLPGLKEYIDDEYEGLTFFEVKEFYKGKSKLAIEFLQESHNYEDTENLYLEMKSLLMTGTKDKRISENIPYPKAYSRDIVEKWLEHKSGSGLWYYFGYKFAIFKEYLDYNAVFERHQEKIMGLANAIDSEHFEDSSFNEVFLSRLGEYMTKQVIPKLYQFQDASGKGLPGIMKYMYAIFLCLTLFGVLLPLGSLLFTLPILALIISFSFVVSTIFFIATTFYQFLSKEISE
;
A
#
# COMPACT_ATOMS: atom_id res chain seq x y z
N MET A 1 2.94 20.06 7.29
CA MET A 1 3.64 19.42 8.45
C MET A 1 4.95 18.78 8.01
N LYS A 2 6.06 19.53 7.88
CA LYS A 2 7.36 19.04 7.33
C LYS A 2 8.55 19.04 8.32
N LYS A 3 8.34 19.31 9.62
CA LYS A 3 9.43 19.47 10.61
C LYS A 3 9.88 18.19 11.35
N LYS A 4 9.23 17.03 11.14
CA LYS A 4 9.57 15.78 11.87
C LYS A 4 10.74 14.96 11.29
N SER A 5 11.25 15.26 10.09
CA SER A 5 12.29 14.39 9.48
C SER A 5 13.72 14.69 9.97
N LEU A 6 14.09 15.96 10.16
CA LEU A 6 15.48 16.33 10.47
C LEU A 6 15.97 15.83 11.83
N VAL A 7 15.16 15.97 12.89
CA VAL A 7 15.53 15.46 14.23
C VAL A 7 15.59 13.93 14.25
N ARG A 8 14.79 13.27 13.39
CA ARG A 8 14.67 11.81 13.33
C ARG A 8 15.90 11.15 12.68
N ASP A 9 16.53 11.83 11.72
CA ASP A 9 17.73 11.31 11.04
C ASP A 9 19.00 11.49 11.89
N VAL A 10 19.05 12.50 12.76
CA VAL A 10 20.19 12.78 13.66
C VAL A 10 20.48 11.61 14.60
N TYR A 11 19.44 10.94 15.14
CA TYR A 11 19.61 9.84 16.09
C TYR A 11 20.21 8.57 15.47
N ALA A 12 20.05 8.34 14.17
CA ALA A 12 20.68 7.21 13.47
C ALA A 12 22.10 7.54 12.97
N VAL A 13 22.33 8.81 12.60
CA VAL A 13 23.63 9.28 12.12
C VAL A 13 24.66 9.35 13.25
N ILE A 14 24.26 9.74 14.46
CA ILE A 14 25.17 9.86 15.61
C ILE A 14 25.88 8.51 15.92
N PRO A 15 25.17 7.39 16.16
CA PRO A 15 25.79 6.09 16.38
C PRO A 15 26.69 5.62 15.23
N LEU A 16 26.32 5.95 13.98
CA LEU A 16 27.12 5.62 12.79
C LEU A 16 28.44 6.39 12.78
N VAL A 17 28.43 7.68 13.12
CA VAL A 17 29.65 8.50 13.22
C VAL A 17 30.55 7.99 14.34
N PHE A 18 29.98 7.70 15.51
CA PHE A 18 30.75 7.16 16.63
C PHE A 18 31.31 5.76 16.35
N SER A 19 30.56 4.88 15.67
CA SER A 19 31.07 3.57 15.27
C SER A 19 32.17 3.68 14.21
N GLY A 20 32.05 4.60 13.26
CA GLY A 20 33.10 4.90 12.28
C GLY A 20 34.37 5.45 12.93
N ALA A 21 34.22 6.39 13.88
CA ALA A 21 35.33 6.94 14.65
C ALA A 21 36.02 5.86 15.50
N LEU A 22 35.24 4.99 16.14
CA LEU A 22 35.75 3.85 16.89
C LEU A 22 36.54 2.90 15.98
N CYS A 23 36.05 2.62 14.77
CA CYS A 23 36.73 1.77 13.80
C CYS A 23 38.11 2.33 13.44
N ILE A 24 38.18 3.62 13.09
CA ILE A 24 39.44 4.29 12.73
C ILE A 24 40.41 4.31 13.92
N ALA A 25 39.92 4.64 15.12
CA ALA A 25 40.71 4.64 16.35
C ALA A 25 41.30 3.25 16.65
N LEU A 26 40.49 2.19 16.53
CA LEU A 26 40.94 0.81 16.73
C LEU A 26 42.00 0.41 15.69
N ILE A 27 41.81 0.74 14.42
CA ILE A 27 42.81 0.45 13.37
C ILE A 27 44.15 1.10 13.74
N PHE A 28 44.15 2.38 14.11
CA PHE A 28 45.36 3.11 14.46
C PHE A 28 46.05 2.51 15.70
N LEU A 29 45.31 2.33 16.79
CA LEU A 29 45.85 1.84 18.07
C LEU A 29 46.37 0.40 17.96
N LEU A 30 45.63 -0.49 17.28
CA LEU A 30 46.04 -1.88 17.11
C LEU A 30 47.23 -2.01 16.16
N ASN A 31 47.32 -1.16 15.13
CA ASN A 31 48.46 -1.14 14.23
C ASN A 31 49.73 -0.62 14.92
N GLN A 32 49.61 0.43 15.74
CA GLN A 32 50.72 0.91 16.56
C GLN A 32 51.21 -0.17 17.53
N LYS A 33 50.28 -0.86 18.20
CA LYS A 33 50.60 -1.96 19.12
C LYS A 33 51.26 -3.14 18.42
N ALA A 34 50.83 -3.48 17.20
CA ALA A 34 51.44 -4.52 16.40
C ALA A 34 52.88 -4.19 15.97
N ALA A 35 53.19 -2.90 15.75
CA ALA A 35 54.54 -2.45 15.44
C ALA A 35 55.46 -2.43 16.67
N SER A 36 54.93 -2.09 17.86
CA SER A 36 55.73 -1.97 19.09
C SER A 36 55.96 -3.29 19.83
N THR A 37 55.12 -4.31 19.60
CA THR A 37 55.08 -5.53 20.42
C THR A 37 54.88 -6.77 19.56
N PRO A 38 55.95 -7.50 19.19
CA PRO A 38 55.87 -8.68 18.32
C PRO A 38 54.95 -9.80 18.86
N GLU A 39 54.89 -9.99 20.18
CA GLU A 39 54.05 -11.00 20.82
C GLU A 39 52.54 -10.76 20.56
N PHE A 40 52.16 -9.50 20.37
CA PHE A 40 50.78 -9.12 20.09
C PHE A 40 50.29 -9.68 18.74
N VAL A 41 51.18 -9.75 17.74
CA VAL A 41 50.85 -10.31 16.41
C VAL A 41 50.48 -11.79 16.53
N ALA A 42 51.23 -12.55 17.33
CA ALA A 42 50.95 -13.96 17.58
C ALA A 42 49.63 -14.15 18.34
N GLN A 43 49.37 -13.31 19.34
CA GLN A 43 48.10 -13.31 20.08
C GLN A 43 46.90 -13.03 19.17
N LEU A 44 46.99 -12.03 18.28
CA LEU A 44 45.89 -11.67 17.37
C LEU A 44 45.57 -12.80 16.39
N LYS A 45 46.60 -13.49 15.87
CA LYS A 45 46.43 -14.68 15.03
C LYS A 45 45.74 -15.82 15.79
N ASN A 46 46.16 -16.09 17.03
CA ASN A 46 45.55 -17.13 17.85
C ASN A 46 44.07 -16.85 18.19
N LEU A 47 43.73 -15.58 18.44
CA LEU A 47 42.34 -15.17 18.70
C LEU A 47 41.46 -15.18 17.45
N SER A 48 42.05 -15.17 16.25
CA SER A 48 41.29 -15.09 14.99
C SER A 48 40.35 -16.28 14.80
N THR A 49 40.73 -17.49 15.23
CA THR A 49 39.87 -18.68 15.12
C THR A 49 38.60 -18.55 15.97
N LEU A 50 38.73 -18.06 17.21
CA LEU A 50 37.59 -17.81 18.10
C LEU A 50 36.70 -16.71 17.51
N PHE A 51 37.32 -15.63 17.03
CA PHE A 51 36.63 -14.49 16.42
C PHE A 51 35.85 -14.87 15.17
N ILE A 52 36.42 -15.70 14.28
CA ILE A 52 35.74 -16.26 13.11
C ILE A 52 34.55 -17.10 13.55
N SER A 53 34.72 -17.95 14.56
CA SER A 53 33.66 -18.84 15.06
C SER A 53 32.46 -18.04 15.60
N ILE A 54 32.71 -17.03 16.42
CA ILE A 54 31.66 -16.16 16.97
C ILE A 54 30.96 -15.38 15.85
N SER A 55 31.73 -14.75 14.96
CA SER A 55 31.17 -13.97 13.85
C SER A 55 30.35 -14.83 12.90
N GLY A 56 30.84 -16.03 12.59
CA GLY A 56 30.16 -17.00 11.74
C GLY A 56 28.87 -17.51 12.37
N PHE A 57 28.86 -17.80 13.68
CA PHE A 57 27.66 -18.22 14.38
C PHE A 57 26.57 -17.13 14.37
N ILE A 58 26.94 -15.87 14.64
CA ILE A 58 25.98 -14.74 14.59
C ILE A 58 25.48 -14.54 13.15
N ALA A 59 26.36 -14.56 12.16
CA ALA A 59 25.97 -14.42 10.76
C ALA A 59 25.00 -15.53 10.32
N LEU A 60 25.21 -16.77 10.77
CA LEU A 60 24.32 -17.90 10.51
C LEU A 60 22.93 -17.66 11.11
N LEU A 61 22.83 -17.20 12.36
CA LEU A 61 21.55 -16.88 12.99
C LEU A 61 20.78 -15.80 12.21
N ILE A 62 21.48 -14.74 11.78
CA ILE A 62 20.86 -13.68 10.97
C ILE A 62 20.41 -14.22 9.61
N MET A 63 21.21 -15.07 8.96
CA MET A 63 20.85 -15.69 7.69
C MET A 63 19.56 -16.53 7.81
N VAL A 64 19.46 -17.37 8.84
CA VAL A 64 18.26 -18.19 9.09
C VAL A 64 17.04 -17.30 9.32
N TYR A 65 17.18 -16.23 10.10
CA TYR A 65 16.11 -15.25 10.28
C TYR A 65 15.69 -14.62 8.95
N LEU A 66 16.63 -14.09 8.17
CA LEU A 66 16.35 -13.45 6.87
C LEU A 66 15.67 -14.41 5.89
N ALA A 67 16.12 -15.66 5.82
CA ALA A 67 15.49 -16.69 5.00
C ALA A 67 14.04 -16.95 5.43
N SER A 68 13.80 -17.14 6.73
CA SER A 68 12.46 -17.37 7.26
C SER A 68 11.52 -16.18 7.04
N ALA A 69 12.00 -14.95 7.25
CA ALA A 69 11.25 -13.73 7.03
C ALA A 69 10.91 -13.52 5.55
N THR A 70 11.85 -13.85 4.64
CA THR A 70 11.62 -13.78 3.19
C THR A 70 10.52 -14.76 2.75
N LEU A 71 10.52 -15.99 3.27
CA LEU A 71 9.47 -16.97 2.98
C LEU A 71 8.10 -16.49 3.46
N ARG A 72 8.01 -15.93 4.67
CA ARG A 72 6.76 -15.36 5.21
C ARG A 72 6.26 -14.18 4.40
N LEU A 73 7.16 -13.32 3.92
CA LEU A 73 6.78 -12.21 3.04
C LEU A 73 6.27 -12.71 1.70
N LYS A 74 6.90 -13.74 1.14
CA LYS A 74 6.45 -14.34 -0.12
C LYS A 74 5.04 -14.91 0.03
N SER A 75 4.78 -15.71 1.05
CA SER A 75 3.45 -16.28 1.29
C SER A 75 2.40 -15.19 1.57
N SER A 76 2.76 -14.16 2.34
CA SER A 76 1.87 -13.02 2.60
C SER A 76 1.54 -12.23 1.34
N LYS A 77 2.52 -12.03 0.44
CA LYS A 77 2.30 -11.38 -0.85
C LYS A 77 1.41 -12.19 -1.77
N GLU A 78 1.58 -13.51 -1.83
CA GLU A 78 0.70 -14.39 -2.61
C GLU A 78 -0.74 -14.27 -2.12
N VAL A 79 -0.97 -14.37 -0.81
CA VAL A 79 -2.30 -14.18 -0.20
C VAL A 79 -2.85 -12.77 -0.47
N ALA A 80 -2.03 -11.72 -0.39
CA ALA A 80 -2.46 -10.35 -0.69
C ALA A 80 -2.84 -10.16 -2.16
N VAL A 81 -2.12 -10.80 -3.09
CA VAL A 81 -2.43 -10.77 -4.53
C VAL A 81 -3.73 -11.52 -4.82
N ASP A 82 -3.95 -12.67 -4.20
CA ASP A 82 -5.18 -13.44 -4.34
C ASP A 82 -6.40 -12.67 -3.80
N HIS A 83 -6.27 -12.06 -2.62
CA HIS A 83 -7.30 -11.18 -2.09
C HIS A 83 -7.53 -9.96 -2.97
N LEU A 84 -6.47 -9.30 -3.46
CA LEU A 84 -6.60 -8.16 -4.36
C LEU A 84 -7.33 -8.54 -5.66
N SER A 85 -7.00 -9.70 -6.23
CA SER A 85 -7.68 -10.25 -7.42
C SER A 85 -9.16 -10.49 -7.13
N SER A 86 -9.48 -11.12 -6.00
CA SER A 86 -10.85 -11.35 -5.56
C SER A 86 -11.66 -10.05 -5.41
N PHE A 87 -11.12 -9.05 -4.70
CA PHE A 87 -11.78 -7.75 -4.53
C PHE A 87 -11.87 -6.95 -5.85
N THR A 88 -10.89 -7.10 -6.74
CA THR A 88 -10.93 -6.52 -8.09
C THR A 88 -12.09 -7.12 -8.89
N GLN A 89 -12.29 -8.43 -8.82
CA GLN A 89 -13.41 -9.09 -9.49
C GLN A 89 -14.77 -8.69 -8.89
N LYS A 90 -14.88 -8.56 -7.57
CA LYS A 90 -16.09 -8.00 -6.93
C LYS A 90 -16.39 -6.59 -7.45
N MET A 91 -15.36 -5.76 -7.62
CA MET A 91 -15.52 -4.42 -8.19
C MET A 91 -15.90 -4.46 -9.68
N HIS A 92 -15.40 -5.42 -10.47
CA HIS A 92 -15.86 -5.63 -11.85
C HIS A 92 -17.36 -5.95 -11.92
N ASN A 93 -17.82 -6.86 -11.07
CA ASN A 93 -19.23 -7.22 -11.00
C ASN A 93 -20.07 -5.99 -10.60
N PHE A 94 -19.63 -5.23 -9.61
CA PHE A 94 -20.33 -4.01 -9.20
C PHE A 94 -20.39 -2.95 -10.30
N ARG A 95 -19.28 -2.67 -10.99
CA ARG A 95 -19.27 -1.72 -12.13
C ARG A 95 -20.20 -2.18 -13.25
N SER A 96 -20.31 -3.49 -13.48
CA SER A 96 -21.28 -4.04 -14.43
C SER A 96 -22.73 -3.81 -13.99
N ILE A 97 -23.02 -3.90 -12.69
CA ILE A 97 -24.34 -3.53 -12.14
C ILE A 97 -24.59 -2.03 -12.35
N ILE A 98 -23.63 -1.18 -12.01
CA ILE A 98 -23.73 0.27 -12.16
C ILE A 98 -23.96 0.66 -13.63
N GLU A 99 -23.27 0.02 -14.57
CA GLU A 99 -23.51 0.23 -16.00
C GLU A 99 -24.96 -0.10 -16.40
N LEU A 100 -25.49 -1.24 -15.95
CA LEU A 100 -26.86 -1.65 -16.24
C LEU A 100 -27.88 -0.64 -15.68
N LEU A 101 -27.65 -0.13 -14.46
CA LEU A 101 -28.50 0.87 -13.82
C LEU A 101 -28.42 2.23 -14.56
N LEU A 102 -27.22 2.70 -14.87
CA LEU A 102 -27.02 3.95 -15.64
C LEU A 102 -27.69 3.89 -17.01
N ARG A 103 -27.63 2.75 -17.70
CA ARG A 103 -28.27 2.57 -19.02
C ARG A 103 -29.78 2.30 -18.94
N SER A 104 -30.33 2.03 -17.75
CA SER A 104 -31.74 1.72 -17.58
C SER A 104 -32.67 2.94 -17.72
N LYS A 105 -33.98 2.70 -17.65
CA LYS A 105 -35.04 3.72 -17.64
C LYS A 105 -35.42 4.18 -16.22
N MET A 106 -34.61 3.87 -15.21
CA MET A 106 -34.91 4.25 -13.82
C MET A 106 -34.83 5.76 -13.54
N TRP A 107 -34.24 6.51 -14.46
CA TRP A 107 -34.00 7.94 -14.34
C TRP A 107 -35.16 8.72 -14.94
N LEU A 108 -35.41 9.93 -14.43
CA LEU A 108 -36.31 10.85 -15.10
C LEU A 108 -35.86 11.14 -16.54
N PRO A 109 -36.81 11.25 -17.50
CA PRO A 109 -36.50 11.67 -18.85
C PRO A 109 -35.75 13.01 -18.87
N GLY A 110 -34.67 13.10 -19.64
CA GLY A 110 -33.86 14.31 -19.75
C GLY A 110 -32.67 14.38 -18.79
N LEU A 111 -32.64 13.60 -17.69
CA LEU A 111 -31.51 13.63 -16.73
C LEU A 111 -30.18 13.31 -17.41
N LYS A 112 -30.18 12.30 -18.30
CA LYS A 112 -28.96 11.85 -18.96
C LYS A 112 -28.47 12.89 -19.94
N GLU A 113 -29.36 13.41 -20.77
CA GLU A 113 -29.08 14.48 -21.73
C GLU A 113 -28.55 15.72 -21.01
N TYR A 114 -29.16 16.10 -19.89
CA TYR A 114 -28.70 17.21 -19.05
C TYR A 114 -27.25 17.02 -18.57
N ILE A 115 -26.91 15.85 -18.02
CA ILE A 115 -25.56 15.63 -17.48
C ILE A 115 -24.51 15.31 -18.56
N ASP A 116 -24.88 14.51 -19.55
CA ASP A 116 -23.95 14.01 -20.56
C ASP A 116 -23.70 15.02 -21.68
N ASP A 117 -24.71 15.81 -22.06
CA ASP A 117 -24.63 16.77 -23.16
C ASP A 117 -24.43 18.22 -22.66
N GLU A 118 -25.26 18.71 -21.73
CA GLU A 118 -25.16 20.11 -21.25
C GLU A 118 -23.96 20.31 -20.32
N TYR A 119 -23.70 19.34 -19.44
CA TYR A 119 -22.57 19.34 -18.51
C TYR A 119 -21.43 18.41 -18.94
N GLU A 120 -21.18 18.35 -20.25
CA GLU A 120 -20.20 17.42 -20.82
C GLU A 120 -18.83 17.54 -20.14
N GLY A 121 -18.32 16.40 -19.64
CA GLY A 121 -17.02 16.32 -18.99
C GLY A 121 -17.02 16.65 -17.49
N LEU A 122 -18.17 16.99 -16.92
CA LEU A 122 -18.33 17.12 -15.47
C LEU A 122 -18.19 15.76 -14.79
N THR A 123 -17.39 15.73 -13.72
CA THR A 123 -17.19 14.53 -12.91
C THR A 123 -17.66 14.72 -11.48
N PHE A 124 -18.08 13.63 -10.84
CA PHE A 124 -18.43 13.63 -9.42
C PHE A 124 -17.32 14.18 -8.52
N PHE A 125 -16.06 13.88 -8.85
CA PHE A 125 -14.91 14.35 -8.08
C PHE A 125 -14.77 15.87 -8.15
N GLU A 126 -14.99 16.47 -9.32
CA GLU A 126 -14.98 17.93 -9.46
C GLU A 126 -16.12 18.59 -8.69
N VAL A 127 -17.32 17.99 -8.70
CA VAL A 127 -18.45 18.46 -7.90
C VAL A 127 -18.15 18.37 -6.40
N LYS A 128 -17.59 17.26 -5.91
CA LYS A 128 -17.22 17.13 -4.49
C LYS A 128 -16.05 18.03 -4.07
N GLU A 129 -15.18 18.38 -5.00
CA GLU A 129 -14.00 19.22 -4.77
C GLU A 129 -14.19 20.68 -5.22
N PHE A 130 -15.43 21.12 -5.46
CA PHE A 130 -15.73 22.46 -5.97
C PHE A 130 -15.12 23.59 -5.11
N TYR A 131 -15.04 23.38 -3.78
CA TYR A 131 -14.43 24.33 -2.83
C TYR A 131 -12.95 24.60 -3.10
N LYS A 132 -12.27 23.76 -3.89
CA LYS A 132 -10.87 23.99 -4.32
C LYS A 132 -10.78 25.01 -5.46
N GLY A 133 -11.91 25.44 -6.04
CA GLY A 133 -11.99 26.48 -7.08
C GLY A 133 -11.37 26.07 -8.42
N LYS A 134 -11.20 24.77 -8.68
CA LYS A 134 -10.46 24.27 -9.86
C LYS A 134 -11.33 24.01 -11.09
N SER A 135 -12.64 23.81 -10.92
CA SER A 135 -13.56 23.52 -12.02
C SER A 135 -14.65 24.59 -12.07
N LYS A 136 -14.62 25.40 -13.14
CA LYS A 136 -15.68 26.38 -13.42
C LYS A 136 -17.01 25.69 -13.69
N LEU A 137 -16.98 24.55 -14.41
CA LEU A 137 -18.14 23.74 -14.75
C LEU A 137 -18.85 23.19 -13.50
N ALA A 138 -18.08 22.74 -12.50
CA ALA A 138 -18.67 22.28 -11.23
C ALA A 138 -19.32 23.42 -10.44
N ILE A 139 -18.78 24.64 -10.51
CA ILE A 139 -19.37 25.81 -9.85
C ILE A 139 -20.69 26.19 -10.54
N GLU A 140 -20.71 26.21 -11.87
CA GLU A 140 -21.90 26.47 -12.68
C GLU A 140 -23.00 25.45 -12.39
N PHE A 141 -22.66 24.16 -12.41
CA PHE A 141 -23.55 23.06 -12.07
C PHE A 141 -24.18 23.19 -10.66
N LEU A 142 -23.42 23.68 -9.68
CA LEU A 142 -23.88 23.88 -8.30
C LEU A 142 -24.66 25.19 -8.11
N GLN A 143 -24.60 26.13 -9.06
CA GLN A 143 -25.27 27.42 -9.01
C GLN A 143 -26.60 27.43 -9.76
N GLU A 144 -26.78 26.55 -10.75
CA GLU A 144 -28.05 26.38 -11.46
C GLU A 144 -29.11 25.68 -10.60
N SER A 145 -30.39 25.87 -10.96
CA SER A 145 -31.50 25.18 -10.30
C SER A 145 -31.41 23.67 -10.55
N HIS A 146 -31.45 22.87 -9.47
CA HIS A 146 -31.47 21.41 -9.56
C HIS A 146 -32.79 20.92 -10.16
N ASN A 147 -32.79 20.71 -11.47
CA ASN A 147 -33.98 20.33 -12.23
C ASN A 147 -34.42 18.88 -11.98
N TYR A 148 -33.57 18.05 -11.34
CA TYR A 148 -33.82 16.63 -11.10
C TYR A 148 -33.61 16.21 -9.64
N GLU A 149 -33.85 17.11 -8.68
CA GLU A 149 -33.91 16.83 -7.24
C GLU A 149 -32.79 15.90 -6.76
N ASP A 150 -31.54 16.38 -6.81
CA ASP A 150 -30.35 15.72 -6.29
C ASP A 150 -29.99 14.37 -6.95
N THR A 151 -30.81 13.84 -7.87
CA THR A 151 -30.52 12.58 -8.60
C THR A 151 -29.39 12.76 -9.60
N GLU A 152 -29.08 14.01 -9.99
CA GLU A 152 -27.89 14.35 -10.77
C GLU A 152 -26.60 13.91 -10.05
N ASN A 153 -26.56 14.10 -8.73
CA ASN A 153 -25.42 13.70 -7.91
C ASN A 153 -25.25 12.18 -7.87
N LEU A 154 -26.34 11.42 -7.75
CA LEU A 154 -26.31 9.96 -7.83
C LEU A 154 -25.82 9.49 -9.20
N TYR A 155 -26.32 10.11 -10.27
CA TYR A 155 -25.93 9.79 -11.63
C TYR A 155 -24.42 10.04 -11.86
N LEU A 156 -23.91 11.20 -11.45
CA LEU A 156 -22.49 11.52 -11.51
C LEU A 156 -21.64 10.57 -10.67
N GLU A 157 -22.09 10.21 -9.45
CA GLU A 157 -21.40 9.24 -8.60
C GLU A 157 -21.27 7.88 -9.27
N MET A 158 -22.38 7.36 -9.83
CA MET A 158 -22.40 6.11 -10.57
C MET A 158 -21.46 6.17 -11.78
N LYS A 159 -21.47 7.27 -12.53
CA LYS A 159 -20.51 7.50 -13.62
C LYS A 159 -19.06 7.43 -13.14
N SER A 160 -18.77 7.98 -11.97
CA SER A 160 -17.42 7.99 -11.40
C SER A 160 -16.88 6.59 -11.07
N LEU A 161 -17.75 5.64 -10.74
CA LEU A 161 -17.38 4.24 -10.52
C LEU A 161 -16.98 3.53 -11.82
N LEU A 162 -17.41 4.03 -12.98
CA LEU A 162 -17.07 3.48 -14.28
C LEU A 162 -15.75 4.02 -14.84
N MET A 163 -15.16 5.03 -14.22
CA MET A 163 -13.87 5.62 -14.62
C MET A 163 -12.70 4.72 -14.22
N THR A 164 -11.58 4.78 -14.95
CA THR A 164 -10.35 4.03 -14.60
C THR A 164 -9.19 4.93 -14.19
N GLY A 165 -9.27 6.21 -14.56
CA GLY A 165 -8.37 7.27 -14.15
C GLY A 165 -9.14 8.44 -13.55
N THR A 166 -8.48 9.19 -12.67
CA THR A 166 -9.05 10.37 -11.99
C THR A 166 -9.22 11.58 -12.91
N LYS A 167 -8.65 11.51 -14.12
CA LYS A 167 -8.71 12.56 -15.14
C LYS A 167 -9.59 12.18 -16.32
N ASP A 168 -10.19 10.99 -16.30
CA ASP A 168 -11.14 10.61 -17.33
C ASP A 168 -12.28 11.65 -17.29
N LYS A 169 -12.77 12.09 -18.45
CA LYS A 169 -13.89 13.04 -18.53
C LYS A 169 -15.13 12.43 -19.19
N ARG A 170 -14.93 11.30 -19.88
CA ARG A 170 -15.98 10.55 -20.56
C ARG A 170 -15.82 9.08 -20.23
N ILE A 171 -16.95 8.38 -20.14
CA ILE A 171 -16.97 6.93 -19.98
C ILE A 171 -16.78 6.33 -21.37
N SER A 172 -15.81 5.42 -21.50
CA SER A 172 -15.63 4.65 -22.73
C SER A 172 -16.88 3.83 -23.03
N GLU A 173 -17.30 3.76 -24.30
CA GLU A 173 -18.41 2.90 -24.73
C GLU A 173 -18.19 1.45 -24.31
N ASN A 174 -16.94 1.00 -24.35
CA ASN A 174 -16.48 -0.27 -23.81
C ASN A 174 -15.79 -0.04 -22.47
N ILE A 175 -16.44 -0.41 -21.37
CA ILE A 175 -15.92 -0.22 -20.03
C ILE A 175 -14.69 -1.12 -19.83
N PRO A 176 -13.51 -0.56 -19.51
CA PRO A 176 -12.32 -1.37 -19.25
C PRO A 176 -12.39 -2.02 -17.86
N TYR A 177 -12.09 -3.32 -17.81
CA TYR A 177 -11.98 -4.13 -16.60
C TYR A 177 -10.52 -4.57 -16.41
N PRO A 178 -9.67 -3.75 -15.76
CA PRO A 178 -8.24 -4.01 -15.65
C PRO A 178 -7.94 -5.15 -14.67
N LYS A 179 -6.78 -5.79 -14.83
CA LYS A 179 -6.32 -6.80 -13.85
C LYS A 179 -6.14 -6.24 -12.44
N ALA A 180 -5.85 -4.95 -12.33
CA ALA A 180 -5.81 -4.19 -11.09
C ALA A 180 -6.15 -2.73 -11.39
N TYR A 181 -6.92 -2.11 -10.51
CA TYR A 181 -7.21 -0.68 -10.58
C TYR A 181 -5.99 0.16 -10.19
N SER A 182 -5.89 1.36 -10.75
CA SER A 182 -4.89 2.33 -10.28
C SER A 182 -5.20 2.74 -8.83
N ARG A 183 -4.16 3.04 -8.04
CA ARG A 183 -4.37 3.48 -6.65
C ARG A 183 -5.16 4.79 -6.60
N ASP A 184 -4.79 5.73 -7.46
CA ASP A 184 -5.35 7.09 -7.46
C ASP A 184 -6.88 7.10 -7.62
N ILE A 185 -7.44 6.23 -8.48
CA ILE A 185 -8.89 6.16 -8.68
C ILE A 185 -9.59 5.51 -7.49
N VAL A 186 -9.01 4.45 -6.92
CA VAL A 186 -9.58 3.77 -5.73
C VAL A 186 -9.54 4.69 -4.51
N GLU A 187 -8.46 5.46 -4.35
CA GLU A 187 -8.34 6.48 -3.32
C GLU A 187 -9.41 7.56 -3.48
N LYS A 188 -9.68 8.03 -4.71
CA LYS A 188 -10.77 8.97 -4.97
C LYS A 188 -12.14 8.41 -4.63
N TRP A 189 -12.40 7.14 -4.97
CA TRP A 189 -13.65 6.48 -4.58
C TRP A 189 -13.80 6.43 -3.06
N LEU A 190 -12.71 6.15 -2.33
CA LEU A 190 -12.73 6.11 -0.88
C LEU A 190 -12.90 7.51 -0.25
N GLU A 191 -12.14 8.50 -0.70
CA GLU A 191 -12.17 9.90 -0.23
C GLU A 191 -13.58 10.48 -0.34
N HIS A 192 -14.23 10.25 -1.48
CA HIS A 192 -15.54 10.82 -1.79
C HIS A 192 -16.71 9.86 -1.53
N LYS A 193 -16.44 8.70 -0.95
CA LYS A 193 -17.44 7.63 -0.68
C LYS A 193 -18.24 7.24 -1.93
N SER A 194 -17.59 7.20 -3.09
CA SER A 194 -18.20 6.69 -4.32
C SER A 194 -18.63 5.25 -4.12
N GLY A 195 -19.88 4.93 -4.42
CA GLY A 195 -20.54 3.66 -4.10
C GLY A 195 -21.61 3.78 -3.01
N SER A 196 -21.62 4.88 -2.26
CA SER A 196 -22.59 5.11 -1.18
C SER A 196 -23.93 5.66 -1.68
N GLY A 197 -23.99 6.18 -2.91
CA GLY A 197 -25.22 6.72 -3.50
C GLY A 197 -26.37 5.71 -3.49
N LEU A 198 -26.13 4.47 -3.90
CA LEU A 198 -27.16 3.43 -3.84
C LEU A 198 -27.72 3.25 -2.42
N TRP A 199 -26.85 3.22 -1.41
CA TRP A 199 -27.23 3.13 -0.01
C TRP A 199 -28.04 4.35 0.45
N TYR A 200 -27.61 5.55 0.04
CA TYR A 200 -28.23 6.80 0.43
C TYR A 200 -29.64 6.99 -0.18
N TYR A 201 -29.73 6.89 -1.51
CA TYR A 201 -30.95 7.21 -2.24
C TYR A 201 -32.01 6.11 -2.13
N PHE A 202 -31.63 4.83 -2.11
CA PHE A 202 -32.60 3.72 -1.97
C PHE A 202 -32.84 3.29 -0.52
N GLY A 203 -31.94 3.61 0.41
CA GLY A 203 -32.09 3.27 1.83
C GLY A 203 -32.70 4.39 2.65
N TYR A 204 -32.02 5.54 2.70
CA TYR A 204 -32.39 6.62 3.62
C TYR A 204 -33.40 7.61 3.05
N LYS A 205 -33.32 7.89 1.74
CA LYS A 205 -34.11 8.96 1.10
C LYS A 205 -35.10 8.47 0.04
N PHE A 206 -35.34 7.16 -0.08
CA PHE A 206 -36.16 6.64 -1.19
C PHE A 206 -37.58 7.21 -1.19
N ALA A 207 -38.19 7.40 -0.01
CA ALA A 207 -39.52 8.01 0.10
C ALA A 207 -39.61 9.41 -0.54
N ILE A 208 -38.50 10.16 -0.58
CA ILE A 208 -38.40 11.50 -1.18
C ILE A 208 -38.17 11.37 -2.69
N PHE A 209 -37.33 10.42 -3.12
CA PHE A 209 -36.92 10.29 -4.52
C PHE A 209 -37.69 9.25 -5.34
N LYS A 210 -38.71 8.59 -4.77
CA LYS A 210 -39.49 7.55 -5.46
C LYS A 210 -40.16 8.03 -6.77
N GLU A 211 -40.41 9.34 -6.89
CA GLU A 211 -40.98 9.97 -8.09
C GLU A 211 -39.90 10.33 -9.13
N TYR A 212 -38.63 10.34 -8.72
CA TYR A 212 -37.46 10.69 -9.54
C TYR A 212 -36.61 9.47 -9.92
N LEU A 213 -36.73 8.37 -9.16
CA LEU A 213 -36.01 7.11 -9.33
C LEU A 213 -36.98 5.93 -9.36
N ASP A 214 -37.25 5.40 -10.55
CA ASP A 214 -38.12 4.24 -10.76
C ASP A 214 -37.31 2.97 -11.03
N TYR A 215 -36.93 2.25 -9.98
CA TYR A 215 -36.21 0.98 -10.16
C TYR A 215 -37.06 -0.08 -10.88
N ASN A 216 -38.39 0.01 -10.87
CA ASN A 216 -39.25 -0.95 -11.58
C ASN A 216 -39.14 -0.80 -13.11
N ALA A 217 -38.71 0.37 -13.59
CA ALA A 217 -38.44 0.62 -15.00
C ALA A 217 -37.14 -0.06 -15.51
N VAL A 218 -36.37 -0.71 -14.65
CA VAL A 218 -35.25 -1.56 -15.06
C VAL A 218 -35.81 -2.83 -15.70
N PHE A 219 -35.43 -3.15 -16.94
CA PHE A 219 -35.90 -4.36 -17.62
C PHE A 219 -35.63 -5.63 -16.80
N GLU A 220 -36.61 -6.54 -16.74
CA GLU A 220 -36.55 -7.80 -15.97
C GLU A 220 -35.26 -8.60 -16.21
N ARG A 221 -34.87 -8.78 -17.49
CA ARG A 221 -33.59 -9.44 -17.85
C ARG A 221 -32.34 -8.76 -17.24
N HIS A 222 -32.38 -7.44 -17.04
CA HIS A 222 -31.28 -6.71 -16.41
C HIS A 222 -31.36 -6.83 -14.89
N GLN A 223 -32.56 -6.88 -14.31
CA GLN A 223 -32.75 -7.17 -12.89
C GLN A 223 -32.16 -8.54 -12.54
N GLU A 224 -32.53 -9.59 -13.28
CA GLU A 224 -31.96 -10.94 -13.11
C GLU A 224 -30.44 -10.96 -13.22
N LYS A 225 -29.89 -10.26 -14.24
CA LYS A 225 -28.44 -10.15 -14.42
C LYS A 225 -27.78 -9.42 -13.25
N ILE A 226 -28.38 -8.33 -12.75
CA ILE A 226 -27.88 -7.60 -11.58
C ILE A 226 -27.86 -8.49 -10.35
N MET A 227 -28.93 -9.27 -10.12
CA MET A 227 -29.01 -10.22 -9.01
C MET A 227 -27.93 -11.30 -9.13
N GLY A 228 -27.69 -11.84 -10.32
CA GLY A 228 -26.61 -12.81 -10.56
C GLY A 228 -25.23 -12.21 -10.30
N LEU A 229 -24.99 -10.97 -10.72
CA LEU A 229 -23.74 -10.26 -10.45
C LEU A 229 -23.55 -9.96 -8.96
N ALA A 230 -24.61 -9.61 -8.23
CA ALA A 230 -24.56 -9.38 -6.80
C ALA A 230 -24.25 -10.68 -6.03
N ASN A 231 -24.88 -11.79 -6.40
CA ASN A 231 -24.53 -13.11 -5.85
C ASN A 231 -23.08 -13.51 -6.15
N ALA A 232 -22.53 -13.12 -7.31
CA ALA A 232 -21.12 -13.32 -7.61
C ALA A 232 -20.17 -12.38 -6.83
N ILE A 233 -20.68 -11.28 -6.26
CA ILE A 233 -19.92 -10.41 -5.33
C ILE A 233 -19.83 -11.09 -3.97
N ASP A 234 -20.97 -11.56 -3.45
CA ASP A 234 -21.05 -12.26 -2.17
C ASP A 234 -22.35 -13.07 -2.11
N SER A 235 -22.27 -14.39 -2.30
CA SER A 235 -23.45 -15.25 -2.35
C SER A 235 -24.19 -15.28 -1.02
N GLU A 236 -23.47 -15.31 0.10
CA GLU A 236 -24.10 -15.37 1.44
C GLU A 236 -24.83 -14.06 1.77
N HIS A 237 -24.29 -12.92 1.34
CA HIS A 237 -24.87 -11.62 1.65
C HIS A 237 -26.10 -11.27 0.79
N PHE A 238 -26.17 -11.78 -0.43
CA PHE A 238 -27.21 -11.47 -1.42
C PHE A 238 -28.12 -12.66 -1.75
N GLU A 239 -27.97 -13.78 -1.04
CA GLU A 239 -28.89 -14.92 -1.11
C GLU A 239 -30.33 -14.48 -0.85
N ASP A 240 -31.28 -15.11 -1.55
CA ASP A 240 -32.73 -14.90 -1.44
C ASP A 240 -33.21 -13.44 -1.56
N SER A 241 -32.35 -12.55 -2.06
CA SER A 241 -32.72 -11.16 -2.27
C SER A 241 -33.59 -11.04 -3.53
N SER A 242 -34.56 -10.13 -3.50
CA SER A 242 -35.33 -9.72 -4.68
C SER A 242 -34.88 -8.34 -5.14
N PHE A 243 -35.05 -8.04 -6.44
CA PHE A 243 -34.69 -6.74 -6.98
C PHE A 243 -35.68 -5.67 -6.51
N ASN A 244 -35.27 -4.87 -5.52
CA ASN A 244 -36.04 -3.78 -4.94
C ASN A 244 -35.11 -2.70 -4.34
N GLU A 245 -35.68 -1.65 -3.77
CA GLU A 245 -34.92 -0.56 -3.14
C GLU A 245 -34.05 -1.03 -1.97
N VAL A 246 -34.53 -2.00 -1.18
CA VAL A 246 -33.77 -2.55 -0.04
C VAL A 246 -32.52 -3.29 -0.53
N PHE A 247 -32.64 -4.06 -1.61
CA PHE A 247 -31.52 -4.73 -2.26
C PHE A 247 -30.49 -3.73 -2.79
N LEU A 248 -30.93 -2.70 -3.53
CA LEU A 248 -30.02 -1.67 -4.07
C LEU A 248 -29.28 -0.93 -2.95
N SER A 249 -30.01 -0.59 -1.88
CA SER A 249 -29.44 0.02 -0.68
C SER A 249 -28.36 -0.86 -0.04
N ARG A 250 -28.68 -2.15 0.20
CA ARG A 250 -27.76 -3.13 0.78
C ARG A 250 -26.51 -3.32 -0.09
N LEU A 251 -26.68 -3.36 -1.42
CA LEU A 251 -25.56 -3.45 -2.36
C LEU A 251 -24.61 -2.26 -2.22
N GLY A 252 -25.15 -1.03 -2.22
CA GLY A 252 -24.34 0.18 -2.02
C GLY A 252 -23.60 0.18 -0.68
N GLU A 253 -24.27 -0.25 0.39
CA GLU A 253 -23.69 -0.33 1.73
C GLU A 253 -22.53 -1.33 1.77
N TYR A 254 -22.74 -2.55 1.25
CA TYR A 254 -21.72 -3.59 1.22
C TYR A 254 -20.50 -3.16 0.42
N MET A 255 -20.70 -2.57 -0.76
CA MET A 255 -19.60 -2.11 -1.60
C MET A 255 -18.77 -1.01 -0.94
N THR A 256 -19.46 -0.04 -0.31
CA THR A 256 -18.82 1.10 0.37
C THR A 256 -18.09 0.68 1.65
N LYS A 257 -18.65 -0.26 2.43
CA LYS A 257 -18.10 -0.64 3.73
C LYS A 257 -17.11 -1.81 3.66
N GLN A 258 -17.24 -2.70 2.67
CA GLN A 258 -16.45 -3.92 2.58
C GLN A 258 -15.52 -3.92 1.36
N VAL A 259 -16.05 -3.74 0.16
CA VAL A 259 -15.28 -4.00 -1.07
C VAL A 259 -14.28 -2.90 -1.38
N ILE A 260 -14.73 -1.64 -1.49
CA ILE A 260 -13.86 -0.52 -1.88
C ILE A 260 -12.73 -0.28 -0.85
N PRO A 261 -13.00 -0.29 0.48
CA PRO A 261 -11.93 -0.12 1.48
C PRO A 261 -10.91 -1.26 1.45
N LYS A 262 -11.35 -2.51 1.31
CA LYS A 262 -10.45 -3.67 1.25
C LYS A 262 -9.65 -3.69 -0.06
N LEU A 263 -10.25 -3.28 -1.18
CA LEU A 263 -9.55 -3.10 -2.44
C LEU A 263 -8.36 -2.14 -2.29
N TYR A 264 -8.57 -1.00 -1.62
CA TYR A 264 -7.51 -0.05 -1.31
C TYR A 264 -6.44 -0.65 -0.36
N GLN A 265 -6.87 -1.32 0.71
CA GLN A 265 -5.98 -1.92 1.70
C GLN A 265 -5.03 -2.98 1.09
N PHE A 266 -5.53 -3.85 0.21
CA PHE A 266 -4.72 -4.92 -0.39
C PHE A 266 -3.76 -4.43 -1.50
N GLN A 267 -4.04 -3.27 -2.10
CA GLN A 267 -3.06 -2.59 -2.97
C GLN A 267 -1.80 -2.19 -2.18
N ASP A 268 -1.95 -1.73 -0.94
CA ASP A 268 -0.84 -1.35 -0.07
C ASP A 268 0.04 -2.53 0.37
N ALA A 269 -0.57 -3.68 0.62
CA ALA A 269 0.15 -4.89 1.01
C ALA A 269 1.00 -5.49 -0.13
N SER A 270 0.53 -5.35 -1.38
CA SER A 270 1.15 -5.98 -2.55
C SER A 270 2.38 -5.22 -3.08
N GLY A 271 2.46 -3.90 -2.86
CA GLY A 271 3.50 -3.03 -3.44
C GLY A 271 4.76 -2.80 -2.59
N LYS A 272 4.77 -3.16 -1.30
CA LYS A 272 5.91 -2.86 -0.42
C LYS A 272 7.09 -3.80 -0.69
N GLY A 273 8.29 -3.23 -0.86
CA GLY A 273 9.55 -3.97 -0.93
C GLY A 273 9.95 -4.59 0.42
N LEU A 274 11.19 -5.05 0.55
CA LEU A 274 11.70 -5.58 1.84
C LEU A 274 11.53 -4.54 2.97
N PRO A 275 10.98 -4.95 4.13
CA PRO A 275 10.88 -4.10 5.33
C PRO A 275 12.22 -3.48 5.74
N GLY A 276 12.15 -2.35 6.44
CA GLY A 276 13.33 -1.62 6.93
C GLY A 276 14.24 -2.51 7.78
N ILE A 277 13.68 -3.26 8.73
CA ILE A 277 14.45 -4.17 9.58
C ILE A 277 15.20 -5.24 8.78
N MET A 278 14.60 -5.77 7.72
CA MET A 278 15.25 -6.80 6.91
C MET A 278 16.45 -6.25 6.15
N LYS A 279 16.35 -5.02 5.62
CA LYS A 279 17.49 -4.34 4.99
C LYS A 279 18.61 -4.06 6.00
N TYR A 280 18.25 -3.62 7.21
CA TYR A 280 19.19 -3.38 8.30
C TYR A 280 19.92 -4.67 8.72
N MET A 281 19.18 -5.77 8.96
CA MET A 281 19.76 -7.07 9.31
C MET A 281 20.61 -7.64 8.18
N TYR A 282 20.23 -7.44 6.92
CA TYR A 282 21.03 -7.85 5.76
C TYR A 282 22.37 -7.11 5.69
N ALA A 283 22.38 -5.80 5.96
CA ALA A 283 23.63 -5.03 6.02
C ALA A 283 24.57 -5.54 7.14
N ILE A 284 24.03 -5.83 8.32
CA ILE A 284 24.81 -6.43 9.43
C ILE A 284 25.37 -7.80 9.02
N PHE A 285 24.52 -8.65 8.43
CA PHE A 285 24.93 -9.96 7.96
C PHE A 285 26.11 -9.85 6.97
N LEU A 286 26.04 -8.92 6.03
CA LEU A 286 27.09 -8.71 5.04
C LEU A 286 28.39 -8.22 5.70
N CYS A 287 28.31 -7.26 6.62
CA CYS A 287 29.46 -6.77 7.38
C CYS A 287 30.14 -7.87 8.20
N LEU A 288 29.36 -8.67 8.95
CA LEU A 288 29.89 -9.78 9.74
C LEU A 288 30.49 -10.89 8.86
N THR A 289 29.87 -11.19 7.72
CA THR A 289 30.39 -12.22 6.81
C THR A 289 31.70 -11.77 6.16
N LEU A 290 31.75 -10.53 5.62
CA LEU A 290 32.96 -10.02 4.96
C LEU A 290 34.10 -9.82 5.95
N PHE A 291 33.87 -9.08 7.03
CA PHE A 291 34.93 -8.67 7.95
C PHE A 291 35.14 -9.61 9.13
N GLY A 292 34.12 -10.36 9.55
CA GLY A 292 34.21 -11.29 10.69
C GLY A 292 34.60 -12.70 10.30
N VAL A 293 34.34 -13.11 9.05
CA VAL A 293 34.60 -14.48 8.58
C VAL A 293 35.58 -14.49 7.42
N LEU A 294 35.22 -13.91 6.26
CA LEU A 294 35.98 -14.08 5.03
C LEU A 294 37.36 -13.40 5.08
N LEU A 295 37.43 -12.15 5.53
CA LEU A 295 38.69 -11.41 5.63
C LEU A 295 39.70 -12.06 6.60
N PRO A 296 39.34 -12.42 7.85
CA PRO A 296 40.29 -13.04 8.76
C PRO A 296 40.64 -14.48 8.33
N LEU A 297 39.69 -15.25 7.79
CA LEU A 297 39.98 -16.57 7.22
C LEU A 297 40.96 -16.45 6.05
N GLY A 298 40.73 -15.53 5.11
CA GLY A 298 41.63 -15.25 4.00
C GLY A 298 43.00 -14.78 4.49
N SER A 299 43.06 -13.98 5.54
CA SER A 299 44.33 -13.55 6.14
C SER A 299 45.14 -14.71 6.72
N LEU A 300 44.48 -15.70 7.32
CA LEU A 300 45.14 -16.89 7.86
C LEU A 300 45.58 -17.85 6.75
N LEU A 301 44.73 -18.07 5.74
CA LEU A 301 44.99 -19.01 4.64
C LEU A 301 46.08 -18.51 3.68
N PHE A 302 46.06 -17.21 3.34
CA PHE A 302 46.98 -16.61 2.37
C PHE A 302 48.10 -15.80 3.03
N THR A 303 48.27 -15.95 4.35
CA THR A 303 49.30 -15.25 5.15
C THR A 303 49.36 -13.74 4.86
N LEU A 304 48.19 -13.09 4.73
CA LEU A 304 48.09 -11.67 4.43
C LEU A 304 48.71 -10.80 5.54
N PRO A 305 49.04 -9.52 5.25
CA PRO A 305 49.58 -8.60 6.25
C PRO A 305 48.69 -8.52 7.49
N ILE A 306 49.30 -8.35 8.67
CA ILE A 306 48.60 -8.25 9.96
C ILE A 306 47.53 -7.15 9.97
N LEU A 307 47.69 -6.14 9.12
CA LEU A 307 46.71 -5.08 8.89
C LEU A 307 45.33 -5.62 8.49
N ALA A 308 45.26 -6.73 7.74
CA ALA A 308 43.98 -7.35 7.37
C ALA A 308 43.20 -7.85 8.59
N LEU A 309 43.89 -8.50 9.55
CA LEU A 309 43.29 -8.92 10.83
C LEU A 309 42.90 -7.71 11.68
N ILE A 310 43.73 -6.66 11.71
CA ILE A 310 43.41 -5.43 12.44
C ILE A 310 42.14 -4.76 11.88
N ILE A 311 42.02 -4.65 10.56
CA ILE A 311 40.83 -4.11 9.90
C ILE A 311 39.60 -4.98 10.23
N SER A 312 39.74 -6.30 10.10
CA SER A 312 38.70 -7.27 10.43
C SER A 312 38.15 -7.09 11.85
N PHE A 313 39.02 -7.14 12.87
CA PHE A 313 38.62 -6.98 14.27
C PHE A 313 37.99 -5.61 14.54
N SER A 314 38.60 -4.54 14.02
CA SER A 314 38.11 -3.17 14.22
C SER A 314 36.71 -2.97 13.64
N PHE A 315 36.45 -3.53 12.45
CA PHE A 315 35.16 -3.38 11.78
C PHE A 315 34.05 -4.14 12.49
N VAL A 316 34.30 -5.37 12.95
CA VAL A 316 33.31 -6.16 13.69
C VAL A 316 33.00 -5.54 15.05
N VAL A 317 34.01 -5.10 15.81
CA VAL A 317 33.79 -4.43 17.10
C VAL A 317 32.95 -3.16 16.91
N SER A 318 33.25 -2.38 15.87
CA SER A 318 32.50 -1.17 15.54
C SER A 318 31.07 -1.48 15.09
N THR A 319 30.87 -2.57 14.37
CA THR A 319 29.53 -3.05 13.98
C THR A 319 28.72 -3.47 15.20
N ILE A 320 29.32 -4.19 16.15
CA ILE A 320 28.65 -4.59 17.40
C ILE A 320 28.27 -3.35 18.22
N PHE A 321 29.17 -2.37 18.32
CA PHE A 321 28.89 -1.10 19.00
C PHE A 321 27.73 -0.35 18.33
N PHE A 322 27.73 -0.28 17.00
CA PHE A 322 26.63 0.32 16.23
C PHE A 322 25.29 -0.38 16.49
N ILE A 323 25.28 -1.72 16.50
CA ILE A 323 24.08 -2.49 16.80
C ILE A 323 23.59 -2.17 18.22
N ALA A 324 24.46 -2.28 19.23
CA ALA A 324 24.10 -2.07 20.63
C ALA A 324 23.50 -0.68 20.89
N THR A 325 23.95 0.34 20.16
CA THR A 325 23.49 1.72 20.33
C THR A 325 22.25 2.06 19.50
N THR A 326 22.00 1.38 18.38
CA THR A 326 20.87 1.67 17.49
C THR A 326 19.68 0.72 17.65
N PHE A 327 19.88 -0.45 18.26
CA PHE A 327 18.87 -1.52 18.29
C PHE A 327 17.51 -1.08 18.87
N TYR A 328 17.51 -0.35 19.99
CA TYR A 328 16.28 0.16 20.60
C TYR A 328 15.53 1.16 19.71
N GLN A 329 16.27 2.03 19.02
CA GLN A 329 15.68 3.04 18.14
C GLN A 329 15.05 2.40 16.90
N PHE A 330 15.68 1.35 16.36
CA PHE A 330 15.09 0.57 15.27
C PHE A 330 13.82 -0.17 15.72
N LEU A 331 13.84 -0.83 16.89
CA LEU A 331 12.65 -1.51 17.42
C LEU A 331 11.48 -0.56 17.67
N SER A 332 11.72 0.58 18.31
CA SER A 332 10.67 1.57 18.57
C SER A 332 10.08 2.17 17.29
N LYS A 333 10.89 2.34 16.24
CA LYS A 333 10.42 2.81 14.94
C LYS A 333 9.51 1.79 14.25
N GLU A 334 9.87 0.51 14.26
CA GLU A 334 9.08 -0.54 13.60
C GLU A 334 7.74 -0.82 14.33
N ILE A 335 7.67 -0.57 15.63
CA ILE A 335 6.43 -0.73 16.43
C ILE A 335 5.47 0.46 16.24
N SER A 336 5.98 1.62 15.80
CA SER A 336 5.20 2.86 15.68
C SER A 336 4.85 3.25 14.23
N GLU A 337 5.39 2.55 13.24
CA GLU A 337 4.93 2.54 11.83
C GLU A 337 3.96 1.38 11.58
#